data_AF-A0A2V9L633-F1
#
_entry.id   AF-A0A2V9L633-F1
#
_cell.length_a   1.000
_cell.length_b   1.000
_cell.length_c   1.000
_cell.angle_alpha   90.00
_cell.angle_beta   90.00
_cell.angle_gamma   90.00
#
_symmetry.space_group_name_H-M   'P 1'
#
loop_
_entity.id
_entity.type
_entity.pdbx_description
1 polymer ?
#
loop_
_entity_poly.entity_id
_entity_poly.type
_entity_poly.pdbx_seq_one_letter_code
_entity_poly.pdbx_strand_id
1 'polypeptide(L)' 'DGRGFEFSGRLSQVELDTSRRGPLVLKERVRSLGGELAIESVPGHGARLEIALPQKA' A
#
# COMPACT_ATOMS: atom_id res chain seq x y z
N ASP A 1 -12.23 9.12 2.27
CA ASP A 1 -13.10 9.81 1.29
C ASP A 1 -12.70 9.56 -0.17
N GLY A 2 -11.76 8.64 -0.45
CA GLY A 2 -11.37 8.32 -1.82
C GLY A 2 -10.43 9.34 -2.48
N ARG A 3 -9.85 10.28 -1.73
CA ARG A 3 -8.95 11.32 -2.27
C ARG A 3 -7.49 10.91 -2.43
N GLY A 4 -7.15 9.66 -2.11
CA GLY A 4 -5.77 9.17 -2.12
C GLY A 4 -5.02 9.50 -0.83
N PHE A 5 -3.70 9.32 -0.87
CA PHE A 5 -2.78 9.67 0.20
C PHE A 5 -2.06 10.98 -0.11
N GLU A 6 -1.44 11.60 0.89
CA GLU A 6 -0.72 12.88 0.73
C GLU A 6 0.53 12.81 -0.15
N PHE A 7 0.98 11.61 -0.50
CA PHE A 7 2.09 11.43 -1.43
C PHE A 7 1.57 11.23 -2.87
N SER A 8 2.41 11.62 -3.83
CA SER A 8 2.18 11.39 -5.26
C SER A 8 3.15 10.32 -5.77
N GLY A 9 2.67 9.46 -6.67
CA GLY A 9 3.45 8.39 -7.27
C GLY A 9 3.26 7.04 -6.57
N ARG A 10 4.14 6.09 -6.88
CA ARG A 10 4.07 4.71 -6.41
C ARG A 10 5.10 4.47 -5.30
N LEU A 11 4.65 3.88 -4.19
CA LEU A 11 5.50 3.43 -3.10
C LEU A 11 5.33 1.92 -2.88
N SER A 12 6.44 1.22 -2.70
CA SER A 12 6.51 -0.16 -2.22
C SER A 12 6.19 -0.25 -0.72
N GLN A 13 5.98 -1.47 -0.23
CA GLN A 13 5.73 -1.72 1.18
C GLN A 13 6.85 -1.19 2.08
N VAL A 14 8.11 -1.39 1.69
CA VAL A 14 9.29 -0.92 2.43
C VAL A 14 9.32 0.61 2.53
N GLU A 15 9.01 1.30 1.43
CA GLU A 15 8.96 2.76 1.40
C GLU A 15 7.79 3.31 2.23
N LEU A 16 6.63 2.66 2.18
CA LEU A 16 5.47 3.00 3.02
C LEU A 16 5.76 2.82 4.51
N ASP A 17 6.54 1.80 4.87
CA ASP A 17 6.94 1.55 6.26
C ASP A 17 7.97 2.56 6.74
N THR A 18 9.01 2.80 5.93
CA THR A 18 10.08 3.77 6.23
C THR A 18 9.53 5.19 6.38
N SER A 19 8.61 5.58 5.49
CA SER A 19 7.98 6.90 5.50
C SER A 19 6.81 7.03 6.49
N ARG A 20 6.42 5.93 7.16
CA ARG A 20 5.23 5.85 8.03
C ARG A 20 3.96 6.32 7.32
N ARG A 21 3.81 5.97 6.04
CA ARG A 21 2.66 6.30 5.18
C ARG A 21 1.79 5.08 4.92
N GLY A 22 0.59 5.35 4.43
CA GLY A 22 -0.37 4.33 4.01
C GLY A 22 -1.22 3.75 5.16
N PRO A 23 -2.11 2.81 4.85
CA PRO A 23 -3.05 2.23 5.80
C PRO A 23 -2.35 1.17 6.68
N LEU A 24 -2.24 1.44 7.99
CA LEU A 24 -1.51 0.58 8.94
C LEU A 24 -2.01 -0.87 8.94
N VAL A 25 -3.30 -1.08 9.19
CA VAL A 25 -3.91 -2.43 9.32
C VAL A 25 -3.72 -3.26 8.05
N LEU A 26 -3.78 -2.63 6.87
CA LEU A 26 -3.65 -3.36 5.62
C LEU A 26 -2.21 -3.80 5.37
N LYS A 27 -1.21 -2.94 5.68
CA LYS A 27 0.21 -3.31 5.62
C LYS A 27 0.52 -4.50 6.53
N GLU A 28 0.00 -4.47 7.75
CA GLU A 28 0.18 -5.57 8.72
C GLU A 28 -0.44 -6.87 8.24
N ARG A 29 -1.67 -6.82 7.69
CA ARG A 29 -2.37 -7.98 7.14
C ARG A 29 -1.63 -8.60 5.96
N VAL A 30 -1.25 -7.78 4.98
CA VAL A 30 -0.53 -8.24 3.79
C VAL A 30 0.80 -8.89 4.20
N ARG A 31 1.56 -8.26 5.10
CA ARG A 31 2.79 -8.83 5.67
C ARG A 31 2.54 -10.17 6.38
N SER A 32 1.48 -10.25 7.18
CA SER A 32 1.14 -11.47 7.94
C SER A 32 0.75 -12.63 7.03
N LEU A 33 0.24 -12.35 5.84
CA LEU A 33 -0.05 -13.34 4.80
C LEU A 33 1.18 -13.67 3.92
N GLY A 34 2.35 -13.12 4.21
CA GLY A 34 3.55 -13.27 3.39
C GLY A 34 3.46 -12.58 2.03
N GLY A 35 2.58 -11.59 1.91
CA GLY A 35 2.39 -10.82 0.69
C GLY A 35 3.12 -9.49 0.68
N GLU A 36 2.97 -8.78 -0.45
CA GLU A 36 3.53 -7.45 -0.69
C GLU A 36 2.43 -6.46 -1.09
N LEU A 37 2.55 -5.23 -0.60
CA LEU A 37 1.69 -4.10 -0.93
C LEU A 37 2.46 -3.03 -1.69
N ALA A 38 1.88 -2.53 -2.78
CA ALA A 38 2.28 -1.29 -3.41
C ALA A 38 1.08 -0.34 -3.50
N ILE A 39 1.34 0.96 -3.32
CA ILE A 39 0.30 1.99 -3.41
C ILE A 39 0.75 3.03 -4.41
N GLU A 40 -0.07 3.27 -5.42
CA GLU A 40 0.02 4.43 -6.30
C GLU A 40 -1.04 5.45 -5.89
N SER A 41 -0.62 6.68 -5.65
CA SER A 41 -1.51 7.74 -5.15
C SER A 41 -1.39 8.99 -6.01
N VAL A 42 -2.55 9.63 -6.24
CA VAL A 42 -2.64 10.96 -6.83
C VAL A 42 -3.49 11.80 -5.88
N PRO A 43 -2.89 12.72 -5.10
CA PRO A 43 -3.62 13.54 -4.14
C PRO A 43 -4.83 14.25 -4.78
N GLY A 44 -5.99 14.13 -4.13
CA GLY A 44 -7.26 14.67 -4.62
C GLY A 44 -7.98 13.80 -5.65
N HIS A 45 -7.34 12.77 -6.22
CA HIS A 45 -7.90 11.94 -7.30
C HIS A 45 -8.05 10.47 -6.92
N GLY A 46 -7.43 10.04 -5.82
CA GLY A 46 -7.55 8.67 -5.32
C GLY A 46 -6.22 7.94 -5.21
N ALA A 47 -6.31 6.64 -4.96
CA ALA A 47 -5.17 5.75 -4.91
C ALA A 47 -5.55 4.36 -5.44
N ARG A 48 -4.58 3.70 -6.08
CA ARG A 48 -4.63 2.30 -6.48
C ARG A 48 -3.76 1.49 -5.54
N LEU A 49 -4.32 0.40 -5.03
CA LEU A 49 -3.61 -0.54 -4.18
C LEU A 49 -3.37 -1.83 -4.97
N GLU A 50 -2.13 -2.31 -4.98
CA GLU A 50 -1.76 -3.59 -5.55
C GLU A 50 -1.24 -4.50 -4.46
N ILE A 51 -1.86 -5.68 -4.34
CA ILE A 51 -1.56 -6.67 -3.31
C ILE A 51 -1.16 -7.97 -4.02
N ALA A 52 0.08 -8.39 -3.82
CA ALA A 52 0.55 -9.70 -4.24
C ALA A 52 0.55 -10.63 -3.02
N LEU A 53 -0.11 -11.79 -3.14
CA LEU A 53 -0.13 -12.82 -2.10
C LEU A 53 0.47 -14.11 -2.65
N PRO A 54 1.15 -14.91 -1.81
CA PRO A 54 1.62 -16.23 -2.21
C PRO A 54 0.43 -17.12 -2.58
N GLN A 55 0.54 -17.85 -3.69
CA GLN A 55 -0.44 -18.87 -4.05
C GLN A 55 -0.22 -20.11 -3.18
N LYS A 56 -1.31 -20.75 -2.77
CA LYS A 56 -1.22 -22.09 -2.18
C LYS A 56 -0.73 -23.06 -3.24
N ALA A 57 0.25 -23.91 -2.88
CA ALA A 57 0.71 -25.02 -3.70
C ALA A 57 -0.37 -26.09 -3.88
#